data_AF-A0A7R6W6D8-F1
#
_entry.id   AF-A0A7R6W6D8-F1
#
_cell.length_a   1.000
_cell.length_b   1.000
_cell.length_c   1.000
_cell.angle_alpha   90.00
_cell.angle_beta   90.00
_cell.angle_gamma   90.00
#
_symmetry.space_group_name_H-M   'P 1'
#
loop_
_entity.id
_entity.type
_entity.pdbx_description
1 polymer ?
#
loop_
_entity_poly.entity_id
_entity_poly.type
_entity_poly.pdbx_seq_one_letter_code
_entity_poly.pdbx_strand_id
1 'polypeptide(L)'
;MITEHAILQALKNNELVYYYQPKVSFITGKVVGAEALIRWIKADGSIIPPNDFIPIAEKSWLIKEITLSMLDKLIRDLVIILDIKPIAISFNVSAQDLADTLLVDKTAKVLKQLSIDPKFIEVELTETSAIIASDTIKENISKLCDAGIRISMDDFGTGFASMEVFSQWPFSGLKLDMSLIEQMLDSPKHLSIIQNSIRIGHELGIDIIAEGIESEEQYQLLLESGCTKSQGFWISKPLPLDEFIDFIAEDLRFSGLPIGLLHMSLLDHIQWRKKLISLIMKYSASQNKAGIIAQLPELSHWDCKLGKWINGLGKEHHQHDEIEALDKAHQHLHNTANRLVDMVIAEKTKKDYFPFVQELSDHSTEVIKLLHHLEAKGLMEMHQHHQKWLEHPFH
;
A
#
# COMPACT_ATOMS: atom_id res chain seq x y z
N MET A 1 37.08 11.06 -6.33
CA MET A 1 36.27 10.57 -5.18
C MET A 1 35.41 11.71 -4.68
N ILE A 2 34.15 11.41 -4.37
CA ILE A 2 33.24 12.37 -3.74
C ILE A 2 33.66 12.58 -2.29
N THR A 3 33.60 13.82 -1.82
CA THR A 3 33.98 14.19 -0.44
C THR A 3 32.83 14.92 0.24
N GLU A 4 32.84 14.94 1.58
CA GLU A 4 31.90 15.73 2.39
C GLU A 4 31.87 17.20 1.97
N HIS A 5 33.04 17.80 1.73
CA HIS A 5 33.15 19.16 1.23
C HIS A 5 32.47 19.33 -0.13
N ALA A 6 32.62 18.38 -1.04
CA ALA A 6 31.99 18.44 -2.36
C ALA A 6 30.46 18.38 -2.26
N ILE A 7 29.91 17.56 -1.36
CA ILE A 7 28.45 17.47 -1.10
C ILE A 7 27.91 18.81 -0.57
N LEU A 8 28.61 19.42 0.39
CA LEU A 8 28.24 20.73 0.93
C LEU A 8 28.29 21.84 -0.13
N GLN A 9 29.29 21.82 -1.02
CA GLN A 9 29.35 22.76 -2.13
C GLN A 9 28.19 22.54 -3.12
N ALA A 10 27.88 21.29 -3.45
CA ALA A 10 26.76 20.96 -4.32
C ALA A 10 25.43 21.49 -3.77
N LEU A 11 25.21 21.35 -2.47
CA LEU A 11 24.03 21.91 -1.81
C LEU A 11 23.96 23.43 -1.93
N LYS A 12 25.07 24.13 -1.69
CA LYS A 12 25.17 25.61 -1.82
C LYS A 12 25.01 26.09 -3.27
N ASN A 13 25.51 25.32 -4.22
CA ASN A 13 25.46 25.62 -5.65
C ASN A 13 24.13 25.24 -6.31
N ASN A 14 23.15 24.71 -5.55
CA ASN A 14 21.90 24.17 -6.07
C ASN A 14 22.06 23.03 -7.09
N GLU A 15 23.14 22.25 -6.97
CA GLU A 15 23.43 21.09 -7.82
C GLU A 15 22.60 19.85 -7.41
N LEU A 16 22.02 19.86 -6.21
CA LEU A 16 21.07 18.84 -5.76
C LEU A 16 19.65 19.23 -6.17
N VAL A 17 18.99 18.37 -6.94
CA VAL A 17 17.62 18.54 -7.46
C VAL A 17 16.80 17.26 -7.24
N TYR A 18 15.48 17.37 -7.33
CA TYR A 18 14.59 16.21 -7.32
C TYR A 18 14.25 15.78 -8.74
N TYR A 19 14.27 14.47 -8.94
CA TYR A 19 13.58 13.81 -10.02
C TYR A 19 12.40 13.04 -9.42
N TYR A 20 11.30 12.95 -10.14
CA TYR A 20 10.05 12.36 -9.69
C TYR A 20 9.79 11.07 -10.45
N GLN A 21 9.73 9.95 -9.74
CA GLN A 21 9.36 8.67 -10.36
C GLN A 21 7.87 8.39 -10.13
N PRO A 22 7.05 8.29 -11.19
CA PRO A 22 5.61 8.07 -11.05
C PRO A 22 5.26 6.76 -10.34
N LYS A 23 4.22 6.82 -9.50
CA LYS A 23 3.56 5.68 -8.87
C LYS A 23 2.17 5.50 -9.48
N VAL A 24 1.90 4.32 -10.01
CA VAL A 24 0.63 3.97 -10.65
C VAL A 24 -0.20 3.09 -9.73
N SER A 25 -1.52 3.32 -9.68
CA SER A 25 -2.46 2.46 -8.97
C SER A 25 -2.86 1.27 -9.83
N PHE A 26 -2.70 0.05 -9.33
CA PHE A 26 -3.18 -1.17 -9.99
C PHE A 26 -4.71 -1.27 -10.02
N ILE A 27 -5.40 -0.53 -9.16
CA ILE A 27 -6.87 -0.49 -9.11
C ILE A 27 -7.43 0.33 -10.27
N THR A 28 -6.85 1.50 -10.51
CA THR A 28 -7.42 2.52 -11.42
C THR A 28 -6.61 2.72 -12.70
N GLY A 29 -5.38 2.21 -12.74
CA GLY A 29 -4.43 2.45 -13.84
C GLY A 29 -3.91 3.88 -13.90
N LYS A 30 -4.18 4.71 -12.88
CA LYS A 30 -3.81 6.13 -12.88
C LYS A 30 -2.52 6.35 -12.10
N VAL A 31 -1.78 7.39 -12.48
CA VAL A 31 -0.76 7.97 -11.60
C VAL A 31 -1.44 8.53 -10.35
N VAL A 32 -1.02 8.04 -9.18
CA VAL A 32 -1.57 8.41 -7.85
C VAL A 32 -0.53 9.04 -6.93
N GLY A 33 0.73 9.06 -7.34
CA GLY A 33 1.81 9.69 -6.61
C GLY A 33 3.12 9.67 -7.38
N ALA A 34 4.18 10.14 -6.73
CA ALA A 34 5.54 9.95 -7.20
C ALA A 34 6.53 9.91 -6.03
N GLU A 35 7.65 9.23 -6.23
CA GLU A 35 8.80 9.31 -5.34
C GLU A 35 9.75 10.42 -5.79
N ALA A 36 10.07 11.33 -4.87
CA ALA A 36 11.05 12.39 -5.07
C ALA A 36 12.45 11.87 -4.74
N LEU A 37 13.22 11.63 -5.79
CA LEU A 37 14.55 11.05 -5.76
C LEU A 37 15.60 12.14 -5.98
N ILE A 38 16.53 12.30 -5.04
CA ILE A 38 17.60 13.29 -5.18
C ILE A 38 18.55 12.87 -6.31
N ARG A 39 18.90 13.83 -7.16
CA ARG A 39 19.95 13.73 -8.19
C ARG A 39 20.94 14.85 -7.97
N TRP A 40 22.22 14.52 -8.07
CA TRP A 40 23.29 15.52 -8.08
C TRP A 40 23.71 15.79 -9.52
N ILE A 41 23.29 16.94 -10.04
CA ILE A 41 23.60 17.40 -11.39
C ILE A 41 24.69 18.47 -11.31
N LYS A 42 25.86 18.17 -11.86
CA LYS A 42 26.95 19.14 -11.94
C LYS A 42 26.69 20.20 -13.00
N ALA A 43 27.42 21.31 -12.91
CA ALA A 43 27.35 22.40 -13.88
C ALA A 43 27.65 21.99 -15.34
N ASP A 44 28.41 20.91 -15.54
CA ASP A 44 28.72 20.36 -16.87
C ASP A 44 27.63 19.41 -17.40
N GLY A 45 26.53 19.21 -16.66
CA GLY A 45 25.42 18.32 -16.98
C GLY A 45 25.63 16.86 -16.56
N SER A 46 26.78 16.51 -15.98
CA SER A 46 27.00 15.14 -15.47
C SER A 46 26.14 14.86 -14.23
N ILE A 47 25.56 13.66 -14.19
CA ILE A 47 24.73 13.19 -13.07
C ILE A 47 25.58 12.26 -12.19
N ILE A 48 25.70 12.60 -10.91
CA ILE A 48 26.22 11.69 -9.89
C ILE A 48 25.03 10.93 -9.29
N PRO A 49 25.05 9.58 -9.29
CA PRO A 49 23.98 8.79 -8.72
C PRO A 49 23.95 8.89 -7.18
N PRO A 50 22.76 8.79 -6.54
CA PRO A 50 22.62 8.85 -5.09
C PRO A 50 23.49 7.83 -4.35
N ASN A 51 23.65 6.62 -4.90
CA ASN A 51 24.47 5.56 -4.30
C ASN A 51 25.96 5.96 -4.13
N ASP A 52 26.44 6.95 -4.88
CA ASP A 52 27.84 7.41 -4.78
C ASP A 52 28.05 8.44 -3.67
N PHE A 53 27.01 9.18 -3.24
CA PHE A 53 27.15 10.28 -2.27
C PHE A 53 26.27 10.16 -1.01
N ILE A 54 25.11 9.52 -1.07
CA ILE A 54 24.23 9.33 0.10
C ILE A 54 24.93 8.54 1.22
N PRO A 55 25.63 7.42 0.96
CA PRO A 55 26.35 6.70 2.02
C PRO A 55 27.44 7.54 2.70
N ILE A 56 28.03 8.50 1.96
CA ILE A 56 29.01 9.45 2.51
C ILE A 56 28.27 10.47 3.39
N ALA A 57 27.14 11.00 2.92
CA ALA A 57 26.33 11.95 3.67
C ALA A 57 25.79 11.37 4.98
N GLU A 58 25.38 10.10 4.99
CA GLU A 58 24.93 9.41 6.20
C GLU A 58 26.08 9.18 7.19
N LYS A 59 27.24 8.69 6.73
CA LYS A 59 28.42 8.47 7.60
C LYS A 59 28.96 9.76 8.22
N SER A 60 28.79 10.88 7.53
CA SER A 60 29.23 12.21 7.95
C SER A 60 28.14 13.05 8.62
N TRP A 61 26.94 12.49 8.83
CA TRP A 61 25.77 13.18 9.38
C TRP A 61 25.26 14.38 8.55
N LEU A 62 25.78 14.56 7.33
CA LEU A 62 25.35 15.59 6.38
C LEU A 62 23.97 15.30 5.80
N ILE A 63 23.47 14.06 5.88
CA ILE A 63 22.14 13.70 5.37
C ILE A 63 21.05 14.60 5.96
N LYS A 64 21.15 14.96 7.26
CA LYS A 64 20.25 15.91 7.92
C LYS A 64 20.20 17.26 7.21
N GLU A 65 21.36 17.81 6.88
CA GLU A 65 21.47 19.11 6.23
C GLU A 65 20.92 19.05 4.79
N ILE A 66 21.17 17.95 4.08
CA ILE A 66 20.61 17.70 2.75
C ILE A 66 19.08 17.64 2.83
N THR A 67 18.52 16.76 3.66
CA THR A 67 17.07 16.56 3.77
C THR A 67 16.36 17.86 4.16
N LEU A 68 16.86 18.58 5.17
CA LEU A 68 16.27 19.84 5.61
C LEU A 68 16.34 20.95 4.56
N SER A 69 17.42 21.01 3.79
CA SER A 69 17.61 22.01 2.73
C SER A 69 16.81 21.68 1.49
N MET A 70 16.64 20.39 1.19
CA MET A 70 15.84 19.90 0.06
C MET A 70 14.34 19.95 0.36
N LEU A 71 13.90 19.91 1.62
CA LEU A 71 12.48 20.00 1.97
C LEU A 71 11.80 21.25 1.36
N ASP A 72 12.46 22.41 1.38
CA ASP A 72 11.86 23.62 0.80
C ASP A 72 11.70 23.52 -0.73
N LYS A 73 12.56 22.74 -1.41
CA LYS A 73 12.39 22.42 -2.85
C LYS A 73 11.24 21.46 -3.05
N LEU A 74 11.18 20.38 -2.25
CA LEU A 74 10.10 19.40 -2.31
C LEU A 74 8.72 20.05 -2.17
N ILE A 75 8.57 20.96 -1.20
CA ILE A 75 7.31 21.65 -0.95
C ILE A 75 6.94 22.59 -2.11
N ARG A 76 7.92 23.30 -2.70
CA ARG A 76 7.66 24.15 -3.87
C ARG A 76 7.17 23.32 -5.05
N ASP A 77 7.85 22.21 -5.32
CA ASP A 77 7.49 21.31 -6.40
C ASP A 77 6.12 20.66 -6.13
N LEU A 78 5.83 20.27 -4.89
CA LEU A 78 4.53 19.75 -4.48
C LEU A 78 3.39 20.74 -4.77
N VAL A 79 3.56 22.04 -4.47
CA VAL A 79 2.53 23.06 -4.79
C VAL A 79 2.24 23.08 -6.29
N ILE A 80 3.29 23.06 -7.13
CA ILE A 80 3.14 23.06 -8.59
C ILE A 80 2.44 21.77 -9.05
N ILE A 81 2.85 20.61 -8.51
CA ILE A 81 2.26 19.32 -8.85
C ILE A 81 0.78 19.27 -8.48
N LEU A 82 0.40 19.76 -7.28
CA LEU A 82 -0.99 19.77 -6.81
C LEU A 82 -1.91 20.67 -7.64
N ASP A 83 -1.39 21.74 -8.23
CA ASP A 83 -2.13 22.60 -9.17
C ASP A 83 -2.49 21.86 -10.47
N ILE A 84 -1.70 20.84 -10.84
CA ILE A 84 -1.94 20.01 -12.03
C ILE A 84 -2.80 18.79 -11.68
N LYS A 85 -2.41 18.05 -10.64
CA LYS A 85 -3.10 16.83 -10.21
C LYS A 85 -2.91 16.59 -8.70
N PRO A 86 -3.98 16.33 -7.94
CA PRO A 86 -3.89 16.09 -6.49
C PRO A 86 -3.35 14.68 -6.18
N ILE A 87 -2.04 14.51 -6.27
CA ILE A 87 -1.32 13.25 -6.01
C ILE A 87 -0.32 13.41 -4.86
N ALA A 88 0.02 12.30 -4.21
CA ALA A 88 0.97 12.31 -3.10
C ALA A 88 2.42 12.25 -3.59
N ILE A 89 3.32 13.01 -2.95
CA ILE A 89 4.75 12.94 -3.19
C ILE A 89 5.43 12.33 -1.98
N SER A 90 6.18 11.26 -2.21
CA SER A 90 7.00 10.63 -1.18
C SER A 90 8.45 11.07 -1.28
N PHE A 91 9.18 11.03 -0.16
CA PHE A 91 10.61 11.29 -0.14
C PHE A 91 11.31 10.45 0.94
N ASN A 92 12.56 10.12 0.67
CA ASN A 92 13.39 9.29 1.53
C ASN A 92 13.88 10.05 2.76
N VAL A 93 13.80 9.39 3.92
CA VAL A 93 14.24 9.91 5.21
C VAL A 93 15.05 8.84 5.94
N SER A 94 16.23 9.23 6.42
CA SER A 94 17.09 8.36 7.22
C SER A 94 16.68 8.34 8.69
N ALA A 95 17.09 7.32 9.45
CA ALA A 95 16.96 7.33 10.91
C ALA A 95 17.60 8.58 11.56
N GLN A 96 18.66 9.13 10.96
CA GLN A 96 19.33 10.32 11.48
C GLN A 96 18.44 11.56 11.39
N ASP A 97 17.72 11.73 10.28
CA ASP A 97 16.80 12.85 10.05
C ASP A 97 15.69 12.93 11.12
N LEU A 98 15.32 11.80 11.72
CA LEU A 98 14.26 11.68 12.72
C LEU A 98 14.79 11.55 14.15
N ALA A 99 16.12 11.59 14.34
CA ALA A 99 16.73 11.53 15.66
C ALA A 99 16.47 12.79 16.52
N ASP A 100 16.03 13.88 15.88
CA ASP A 100 15.57 15.10 16.54
C ASP A 100 14.26 15.60 15.90
N THR A 101 13.64 16.64 16.47
CA THR A 101 12.31 17.10 16.02
C THR A 101 12.37 18.06 14.82
N LEU A 102 13.55 18.47 14.36
CA LEU A 102 13.68 19.61 13.45
C LEU A 102 12.98 19.36 12.10
N LEU A 103 13.15 18.17 11.52
CA LEU A 103 12.46 17.80 10.28
C LEU A 103 10.95 17.76 10.48
N VAL A 104 10.48 17.13 11.56
CA VAL A 104 9.05 17.01 11.88
C VAL A 104 8.41 18.38 12.07
N ASP A 105 9.02 19.23 12.89
CA ASP A 105 8.53 20.56 13.20
C ASP A 105 8.52 21.46 11.96
N LYS A 106 9.58 21.39 11.13
CA LYS A 106 9.67 22.15 9.88
C LYS A 106 8.59 21.71 8.89
N THR A 107 8.43 20.40 8.67
CA THR A 107 7.40 19.86 7.76
C THR A 107 6.00 20.26 8.20
N ALA A 108 5.65 20.03 9.46
CA ALA A 108 4.33 20.38 10.00
C ALA A 108 4.05 21.89 9.90
N LYS A 109 5.05 22.72 10.21
CA LYS A 109 4.94 24.18 10.10
C LYS A 109 4.69 24.62 8.67
N VAL A 110 5.45 24.11 7.70
CA VAL A 110 5.37 24.53 6.30
C VAL A 110 4.04 24.07 5.68
N LEU A 111 3.61 22.83 5.92
CA LEU A 111 2.30 22.34 5.48
C LEU A 111 1.16 23.23 6.00
N LYS A 112 1.19 23.58 7.28
CA LYS A 112 0.20 24.47 7.91
C LYS A 112 0.24 25.88 7.31
N GLN A 113 1.42 26.44 7.07
CA GLN A 113 1.58 27.79 6.50
C GLN A 113 1.01 27.89 5.09
N LEU A 114 1.19 26.84 4.29
CA LEU A 114 0.73 26.78 2.90
C LEU A 114 -0.67 26.17 2.75
N SER A 115 -1.29 25.74 3.85
CA SER A 115 -2.59 25.03 3.86
C SER A 115 -2.60 23.79 2.95
N ILE A 116 -1.48 23.08 2.87
CA ILE A 116 -1.36 21.83 2.12
C ILE A 116 -1.90 20.70 3.00
N ASP A 117 -2.79 19.88 2.43
CA ASP A 117 -3.30 18.68 3.10
C ASP A 117 -2.14 17.67 3.29
N PRO A 118 -1.81 17.28 4.54
CA PRO A 118 -0.68 16.40 4.83
C PRO A 118 -0.73 15.04 4.15
N LYS A 119 -1.90 14.58 3.69
CA LYS A 119 -2.05 13.33 2.93
C LYS A 119 -1.28 13.31 1.60
N PHE A 120 -0.89 14.48 1.09
CA PHE A 120 -0.10 14.62 -0.14
C PHE A 120 1.41 14.50 0.10
N ILE A 121 1.84 14.29 1.34
CA ILE A 121 3.22 13.96 1.66
C ILE A 121 3.28 12.56 2.27
N GLU A 122 4.26 11.80 1.79
CA GLU A 122 4.63 10.49 2.32
C GLU A 122 6.12 10.47 2.67
N VAL A 123 6.47 9.90 3.81
CA VAL A 123 7.85 9.70 4.22
C VAL A 123 8.20 8.23 4.04
N GLU A 124 9.31 7.97 3.36
CA GLU A 124 9.83 6.62 3.17
C GLU A 124 11.01 6.38 4.11
N LEU A 125 10.94 5.30 4.87
CA LEU A 125 12.00 4.85 5.77
C LEU A 125 12.48 3.46 5.37
N THR A 126 13.78 3.30 5.22
CA THR A 126 14.37 1.99 4.98
C THR A 126 14.14 1.03 6.14
N GLU A 127 14.08 -0.26 5.82
CA GLU A 127 13.98 -1.36 6.77
C GLU A 127 15.03 -1.26 7.90
N THR A 128 16.28 -0.97 7.55
CA THR A 128 17.39 -0.81 8.50
C THR A 128 17.15 0.36 9.44
N SER A 129 16.64 1.49 8.93
CA SER A 129 16.33 2.67 9.74
C SER A 129 15.27 2.39 10.79
N ALA A 130 14.24 1.59 10.45
CA ALA A 130 13.19 1.20 11.38
C ALA A 130 13.70 0.27 12.49
N ILE A 131 14.61 -0.66 12.16
CA ILE A 131 15.16 -1.63 13.13
C ILE A 131 16.02 -0.94 14.20
N ILE A 132 16.85 0.02 13.81
CA ILE A 132 17.78 0.71 14.73
C ILE A 132 17.16 1.91 15.44
N ALA A 133 15.87 2.18 15.20
CA ALA A 133 15.21 3.37 15.69
C ALA A 133 15.03 3.36 17.21
N SER A 134 15.42 4.47 17.83
CA SER A 134 15.18 4.76 19.24
C SER A 134 13.72 5.14 19.51
N ASP A 135 13.33 5.18 20.79
CA ASP A 135 12.00 5.65 21.19
C ASP A 135 11.73 7.09 20.70
N THR A 136 12.76 7.94 20.64
CA THR A 136 12.66 9.29 20.07
C THR A 136 12.26 9.29 18.59
N ILE A 137 12.82 8.38 17.78
CA ILE A 137 12.45 8.26 16.36
C ILE A 137 10.99 7.81 16.24
N LYS A 138 10.56 6.83 17.06
CA LYS A 138 9.17 6.38 17.08
C LYS A 138 8.20 7.49 17.47
N GLU A 139 8.52 8.29 18.48
CA GLU A 139 7.73 9.47 18.88
C GLU A 139 7.62 10.50 17.75
N ASN A 140 8.72 10.77 17.04
CA ASN A 140 8.75 11.71 15.93
C ASN A 140 7.93 11.22 14.73
N ILE A 141 7.93 9.93 14.46
CA ILE A 141 7.08 9.31 13.44
C ILE A 141 5.61 9.38 13.86
N SER A 142 5.29 9.10 15.12
CA SER A 142 3.92 9.28 15.63
C SER A 142 3.43 10.71 15.41
N LYS A 143 4.27 11.72 15.67
CA LYS A 143 3.92 13.14 15.40
C LYS A 143 3.65 13.42 13.92
N LEU A 144 4.41 12.80 13.00
CA LEU A 144 4.14 12.91 11.56
C LEU A 144 2.79 12.28 11.21
N CYS A 145 2.51 11.07 11.71
CA CYS A 145 1.23 10.38 11.52
C CYS A 145 0.06 11.17 12.11
N ASP A 146 0.20 11.72 13.32
CA ASP A 146 -0.82 12.55 13.98
C ASP A 146 -1.08 13.85 13.21
N ALA A 147 -0.07 14.35 12.48
CA ALA A 147 -0.21 15.45 11.55
C ALA A 147 -0.87 15.04 10.22
N GLY A 148 -1.16 13.75 10.00
CA GLY A 148 -1.77 13.21 8.78
C GLY A 148 -0.79 12.86 7.67
N ILE A 149 0.52 12.86 7.94
CA ILE A 149 1.56 12.47 6.99
C ILE A 149 1.62 10.94 6.93
N ARG A 150 1.63 10.40 5.71
CA ARG A 150 1.75 8.95 5.48
C ARG A 150 3.20 8.51 5.65
N ILE A 151 3.39 7.30 6.15
CA ILE A 151 4.72 6.69 6.31
C ILE A 151 4.72 5.36 5.57
N SER A 152 5.76 5.08 4.80
CA SER A 152 5.98 3.78 4.16
C SER A 152 7.32 3.19 4.55
N MET A 153 7.35 1.86 4.67
CA MET A 153 8.60 1.13 4.84
C MET A 153 9.18 0.78 3.47
N ASP A 154 10.43 1.16 3.25
CA ASP A 154 11.21 0.93 2.04
C ASP A 154 12.16 -0.28 2.17
N ASP A 155 12.59 -0.82 1.03
CA ASP A 155 13.52 -1.94 0.91
C ASP A 155 13.05 -3.26 1.58
N PHE A 156 11.73 -3.51 1.65
CA PHE A 156 11.24 -4.70 2.33
C PHE A 156 11.66 -5.98 1.62
N GLY A 157 12.23 -6.90 2.40
CA GLY A 157 12.66 -8.23 1.93
C GLY A 157 14.15 -8.32 1.57
N THR A 158 14.91 -7.25 1.82
CA THR A 158 16.37 -7.22 1.62
C THR A 158 17.15 -7.88 2.77
N GLY A 159 16.48 -8.28 3.87
CA GLY A 159 16.97 -9.35 4.76
C GLY A 159 17.10 -9.04 6.25
N PHE A 160 16.53 -7.94 6.76
CA PHE A 160 16.71 -7.49 8.14
C PHE A 160 15.42 -7.35 8.98
N ALA A 161 14.26 -7.04 8.41
CA ALA A 161 13.02 -6.83 9.16
C ALA A 161 12.33 -8.14 9.47
N SER A 162 12.13 -8.36 10.77
CA SER A 162 11.06 -9.22 11.23
C SER A 162 9.73 -8.50 11.03
N MET A 163 8.68 -9.27 10.68
CA MET A 163 7.28 -8.82 10.73
C MET A 163 6.90 -8.14 12.04
N GLU A 164 7.64 -8.41 13.12
CA GLU A 164 7.51 -7.76 14.42
C GLU A 164 7.81 -6.26 14.36
N VAL A 165 8.90 -5.83 13.71
CA VAL A 165 9.22 -4.39 13.54
C VAL A 165 8.09 -3.73 12.76
N PHE A 166 7.67 -4.31 11.65
CA PHE A 166 6.57 -3.75 10.86
C PHE A 166 5.27 -3.62 11.67
N SER A 167 4.90 -4.65 12.44
CA SER A 167 3.67 -4.67 13.24
C SER A 167 3.60 -3.64 14.36
N GLN A 168 4.76 -3.09 14.78
CA GLN A 168 4.85 -2.10 15.86
C GLN A 168 4.80 -0.66 15.36
N TRP A 169 4.80 -0.45 14.04
CA TRP A 169 4.96 0.87 13.44
C TRP A 169 3.69 1.29 12.70
N PRO A 170 3.33 2.59 12.71
CA PRO A 170 2.14 3.11 12.05
C PRO A 170 2.36 3.26 10.53
N PHE A 171 2.97 2.26 9.89
CA PHE A 171 3.18 2.28 8.45
C PHE A 171 1.84 2.20 7.74
N SER A 172 1.70 3.06 6.75
CA SER A 172 0.55 3.11 5.83
C SER A 172 0.84 2.44 4.49
N GLY A 173 2.11 2.11 4.23
CA GLY A 173 2.55 1.45 3.01
C GLY A 173 3.79 0.59 3.22
N LEU A 174 3.95 -0.43 2.38
CA LEU A 174 5.09 -1.32 2.32
C LEU A 174 5.59 -1.39 0.88
N LYS A 175 6.85 -1.05 0.65
CA LYS A 175 7.49 -1.10 -0.66
C LYS A 175 8.26 -2.41 -0.81
N LEU A 176 7.88 -3.23 -1.79
CA LEU A 176 8.57 -4.48 -2.14
C LEU A 176 9.74 -4.14 -3.04
N ASP A 177 10.95 -4.41 -2.55
CA ASP A 177 12.19 -4.07 -3.25
C ASP A 177 12.30 -4.73 -4.63
N MET A 178 12.98 -4.05 -5.55
CA MET A 178 13.21 -4.52 -6.92
C MET A 178 13.85 -5.91 -6.96
N SER A 179 14.75 -6.26 -6.03
CA SER A 179 15.40 -7.57 -6.03
C SER A 179 14.42 -8.73 -5.81
N LEU A 180 13.27 -8.49 -5.17
CA LEU A 180 12.19 -9.47 -5.08
C LEU A 180 11.47 -9.60 -6.42
N ILE A 181 11.15 -8.46 -7.05
CA ILE A 181 10.38 -8.36 -8.30
C ILE A 181 11.17 -8.97 -9.47
N GLU A 182 12.48 -8.75 -9.56
CA GLU A 182 13.34 -9.29 -10.63
C GLU A 182 13.20 -10.81 -10.79
N GLN A 183 13.07 -11.57 -9.69
CA GLN A 183 13.09 -13.03 -9.71
C GLN A 183 11.69 -13.67 -9.75
N MET A 184 10.63 -12.87 -9.81
CA MET A 184 9.26 -13.36 -9.61
C MET A 184 8.74 -14.26 -10.73
N LEU A 185 9.19 -14.04 -11.97
CA LEU A 185 8.71 -14.79 -13.14
C LEU A 185 9.34 -16.20 -13.23
N ASP A 186 10.61 -16.32 -12.82
CA ASP A 186 11.39 -17.56 -12.96
C ASP A 186 11.41 -18.41 -11.68
N SER A 187 10.90 -17.88 -10.57
CA SER A 187 10.97 -18.55 -9.27
C SER A 187 9.61 -18.59 -8.57
N PRO A 188 8.93 -19.76 -8.56
CA PRO A 188 7.68 -19.93 -7.81
C PRO A 188 7.81 -19.61 -6.32
N LYS A 189 9.01 -19.79 -5.77
CA LYS A 189 9.31 -19.42 -4.38
C LYS A 189 9.29 -17.91 -4.17
N HIS A 190 9.94 -17.13 -5.03
CA HIS A 190 9.93 -15.67 -4.93
C HIS A 190 8.54 -15.11 -5.18
N LEU A 191 7.82 -15.63 -6.19
CA LEU A 191 6.43 -15.28 -6.42
C LEU A 191 5.56 -15.52 -5.17
N SER A 192 5.72 -16.67 -4.52
CA SER A 192 4.99 -16.97 -3.28
C SER A 192 5.33 -16.00 -2.14
N ILE A 193 6.60 -15.56 -2.02
CA ILE A 193 7.00 -14.55 -1.03
C ILE A 193 6.30 -13.21 -1.32
N ILE A 194 6.28 -12.77 -2.58
CA ILE A 194 5.60 -11.54 -3.00
C ILE A 194 4.11 -11.62 -2.71
N GLN A 195 3.42 -12.68 -3.14
CA GLN A 195 1.98 -12.86 -2.93
C GLN A 195 1.62 -12.90 -1.44
N ASN A 196 2.45 -13.54 -0.61
CA ASN A 196 2.26 -13.54 0.84
C ASN A 196 2.48 -12.15 1.44
N SER A 197 3.45 -11.39 0.94
CA SER A 197 3.70 -10.01 1.38
C SER A 197 2.52 -9.10 1.01
N ILE A 198 1.99 -9.25 -0.20
CA ILE A 198 0.77 -8.56 -0.65
C ILE A 198 -0.41 -8.88 0.28
N ARG A 199 -0.59 -10.16 0.57
CA ARG A 199 -1.66 -10.65 1.45
C ARG A 199 -1.53 -10.09 2.87
N ILE A 200 -0.32 -10.02 3.41
CA ILE A 200 -0.06 -9.41 4.72
C ILE A 200 -0.43 -7.93 4.70
N GLY A 201 -0.07 -7.19 3.64
CA GLY A 201 -0.46 -5.79 3.50
C GLY A 201 -1.98 -5.60 3.50
N HIS A 202 -2.68 -6.43 2.73
CA HIS A 202 -4.15 -6.46 2.73
C HIS A 202 -4.73 -6.76 4.13
N GLU A 203 -4.15 -7.72 4.86
CA GLU A 203 -4.60 -8.05 6.22
C GLU A 203 -4.40 -6.91 7.22
N LEU A 204 -3.33 -6.14 7.05
CA LEU A 204 -3.00 -4.99 7.89
C LEU A 204 -3.68 -3.69 7.45
N GLY A 205 -4.34 -3.69 6.28
CA GLY A 205 -5.04 -2.52 5.75
C GLY A 205 -4.11 -1.42 5.25
N ILE A 206 -2.95 -1.81 4.70
CA ILE A 206 -1.92 -0.90 4.19
C ILE A 206 -1.75 -1.05 2.68
N ASP A 207 -1.15 -0.05 2.06
CA ASP A 207 -0.76 -0.13 0.66
C ASP A 207 0.47 -1.03 0.47
N ILE A 208 0.49 -1.79 -0.62
CA ILE A 208 1.66 -2.50 -1.11
C ILE A 208 2.11 -1.86 -2.42
N ILE A 209 3.36 -1.41 -2.47
CA ILE A 209 3.98 -0.78 -3.62
C ILE A 209 5.04 -1.75 -4.15
N ALA A 210 4.90 -2.21 -5.39
CA ALA A 210 5.95 -3.00 -6.03
C ALA A 210 6.93 -2.10 -6.79
N GLU A 211 8.21 -2.26 -6.54
CA GLU A 211 9.27 -1.45 -7.13
C GLU A 211 10.05 -2.17 -8.22
N GLY A 212 10.66 -1.38 -9.11
CA GLY A 212 11.53 -1.92 -10.15
C GLY A 212 10.81 -2.82 -11.14
N ILE A 213 9.55 -2.49 -11.47
CA ILE A 213 8.87 -3.16 -12.58
C ILE A 213 9.54 -2.76 -13.90
N GLU A 214 10.08 -3.74 -14.60
CA GLU A 214 10.79 -3.58 -15.88
C GLU A 214 10.05 -4.22 -17.06
N SER A 215 9.11 -5.13 -16.80
CA SER A 215 8.37 -5.83 -17.84
C SER A 215 6.85 -5.81 -17.65
N GLU A 216 6.15 -6.03 -18.77
CA GLU A 216 4.70 -6.17 -18.84
C GLU A 216 4.20 -7.35 -17.99
N GLU A 217 4.90 -8.48 -18.06
CA GLU A 217 4.57 -9.71 -17.37
C GLU A 217 4.68 -9.53 -15.85
N GLN A 218 5.69 -8.78 -15.37
CA GLN A 218 5.79 -8.41 -13.96
C GLN A 218 4.59 -7.55 -13.52
N TYR A 219 4.22 -6.55 -14.33
CA TYR A 219 3.09 -5.66 -14.04
C TYR A 219 1.77 -6.44 -13.93
N GLN A 220 1.46 -7.29 -14.92
CA GLN A 220 0.22 -8.07 -14.93
C GLN A 220 0.13 -9.03 -13.74
N LEU A 221 1.21 -9.76 -13.45
CA LEU A 221 1.21 -10.73 -12.36
C LEU A 221 1.06 -10.04 -10.98
N LEU A 222 1.61 -8.83 -10.80
CA LEU A 222 1.41 -8.04 -9.58
C LEU A 222 -0.02 -7.49 -9.46
N LEU A 223 -0.62 -7.06 -10.57
CA LEU A 223 -2.02 -6.62 -10.63
C LEU A 223 -2.96 -7.78 -10.25
N GLU A 224 -2.76 -8.95 -10.85
CA GLU A 224 -3.51 -10.18 -10.54
C GLU A 224 -3.33 -10.59 -9.07
N SER A 225 -2.13 -10.44 -8.52
CA SER A 225 -1.82 -10.80 -7.13
C SER A 225 -2.44 -9.86 -6.10
N GLY A 226 -3.00 -8.71 -6.53
CA GLY A 226 -3.67 -7.75 -5.65
C GLY A 226 -2.74 -6.70 -5.05
N CYS A 227 -1.59 -6.46 -5.68
CA CYS A 227 -0.73 -5.33 -5.32
C CYS A 227 -1.51 -4.01 -5.51
N THR A 228 -1.26 -2.99 -4.68
CA THR A 228 -2.07 -1.76 -4.71
C THR A 228 -1.50 -0.69 -5.64
N LYS A 229 -0.16 -0.57 -5.68
CA LYS A 229 0.56 0.43 -6.47
C LYS A 229 1.84 -0.16 -7.06
N SER A 230 2.36 0.49 -8.08
CA SER A 230 3.60 0.12 -8.76
C SER A 230 4.46 1.32 -9.10
N GLN A 231 5.76 1.05 -9.17
CA GLN A 231 6.79 1.97 -9.64
C GLN A 231 7.86 1.15 -10.38
N GLY A 232 8.39 1.70 -11.48
CA GLY A 232 9.38 0.98 -12.28
C GLY A 232 9.61 1.59 -13.65
N PHE A 233 10.67 1.16 -14.33
CA PHE A 233 11.04 1.72 -15.63
C PHE A 233 10.09 1.33 -16.76
N TRP A 234 9.31 0.25 -16.59
CA TRP A 234 8.21 -0.06 -17.49
C TRP A 234 7.12 1.03 -17.49
N ILE A 235 6.92 1.71 -16.35
CA ILE A 235 6.01 2.85 -16.23
C ILE A 235 6.69 4.12 -16.72
N SER A 236 7.78 4.50 -16.05
CA SER A 236 8.63 5.62 -16.41
C SER A 236 9.90 5.63 -15.54
N LYS A 237 10.98 6.15 -16.11
CA LYS A 237 12.17 6.52 -15.32
C LYS A 237 11.84 7.72 -14.44
N PRO A 238 12.65 8.01 -13.40
CA PRO A 238 12.56 9.28 -12.69
C PRO A 238 12.72 10.45 -13.67
N LEU A 239 11.80 11.41 -13.63
CA LEU A 239 11.73 12.55 -14.54
C LEU A 239 12.11 13.85 -13.81
N PRO A 240 12.75 14.83 -14.45
CA PRO A 240 12.80 16.19 -13.90
C PRO A 240 11.39 16.77 -13.76
N LEU A 241 11.23 17.83 -12.96
CA LEU A 241 9.91 18.36 -12.60
C LEU A 241 9.05 18.77 -13.80
N ASP A 242 9.65 19.41 -14.80
CA ASP A 242 8.98 19.85 -16.03
C ASP A 242 8.42 18.67 -16.83
N GLU A 243 9.25 17.65 -17.08
CA GLU A 243 8.82 16.41 -17.75
C GLU A 243 7.78 15.64 -16.91
N PHE A 244 7.90 15.65 -15.58
CA PHE A 244 6.94 15.02 -14.69
C PHE A 244 5.57 15.70 -14.73
N ILE A 245 5.53 17.03 -14.78
CA ILE A 245 4.29 17.81 -14.89
C ILE A 245 3.58 17.47 -16.20
N ASP A 246 4.31 17.44 -17.32
CA ASP A 246 3.76 17.05 -18.62
C ASP A 246 3.21 15.61 -18.56
N PHE A 247 3.98 14.67 -17.99
CA PHE A 247 3.59 13.27 -17.84
C PHE A 247 2.27 13.09 -17.06
N ILE A 248 2.07 13.82 -15.96
CA ILE A 248 0.84 13.70 -15.17
C ILE A 248 -0.35 14.46 -15.76
N ALA A 249 -0.09 15.50 -16.55
CA ALA A 249 -1.11 16.32 -17.22
C ALA A 249 -1.81 15.56 -18.36
N GLU A 250 -1.11 14.63 -19.01
CA GLU A 250 -1.70 13.76 -20.04
C GLU A 250 -2.74 12.76 -19.49
N ASP A 251 -2.77 12.58 -18.17
CA ASP A 251 -3.72 11.71 -17.47
C ASP A 251 -3.73 10.25 -17.99
N LEU A 252 -2.53 9.73 -18.28
CA LEU A 252 -2.30 8.37 -18.77
C LEU A 252 -3.06 7.31 -17.96
N ARG A 253 -3.46 6.24 -18.66
CA ARG A 253 -4.22 5.11 -18.12
C ARG A 253 -3.54 3.78 -18.46
N PHE A 254 -2.81 3.28 -17.48
CA PHE A 254 -2.25 1.92 -17.49
C PHE A 254 -3.37 0.89 -17.30
N SER A 255 -3.05 -0.39 -17.52
CA SER A 255 -3.98 -1.47 -17.14
C SER A 255 -4.24 -1.41 -15.64
N GLY A 256 -5.50 -1.32 -15.23
CA GLY A 256 -5.89 -1.21 -13.83
C GLY A 256 -7.27 -1.78 -13.59
N LEU A 257 -7.34 -2.74 -12.67
CA LEU A 257 -8.57 -3.39 -12.23
C LEU A 257 -8.33 -4.01 -10.84
N PRO A 258 -9.26 -3.89 -9.86
CA PRO A 258 -9.07 -4.43 -8.52
C PRO A 258 -9.26 -5.96 -8.44
N ILE A 259 -8.84 -6.72 -9.46
CA ILE A 259 -9.10 -8.16 -9.56
C ILE A 259 -8.42 -8.95 -8.45
N GLY A 260 -7.16 -8.63 -8.11
CA GLY A 260 -6.50 -9.27 -6.98
C GLY A 260 -7.11 -8.90 -5.63
N LEU A 261 -7.69 -7.70 -5.48
CA LEU A 261 -8.42 -7.33 -4.26
C LEU A 261 -9.79 -8.02 -4.15
N LEU A 262 -10.43 -8.31 -5.29
CA LEU A 262 -11.59 -9.20 -5.35
C LEU A 262 -11.21 -10.61 -4.89
N HIS A 263 -10.08 -11.15 -5.35
CA HIS A 263 -9.54 -12.42 -4.87
C HIS A 263 -9.33 -12.41 -3.34
N MET A 264 -8.70 -11.35 -2.81
CA MET A 264 -8.50 -11.19 -1.37
C MET A 264 -9.84 -11.14 -0.59
N SER A 265 -10.87 -10.51 -1.16
CA SER A 265 -12.20 -10.43 -0.54
C SER A 265 -12.89 -11.80 -0.44
N LEU A 266 -12.64 -12.68 -1.41
CA LEU A 266 -13.06 -14.08 -1.34
C LEU A 266 -12.34 -14.82 -0.20
N LEU A 267 -11.02 -14.64 -0.05
CA LEU A 267 -10.26 -15.23 1.04
C LEU A 267 -10.74 -14.72 2.40
N ASP A 268 -11.01 -13.42 2.52
CA ASP A 268 -11.54 -12.80 3.74
C ASP A 268 -12.87 -13.43 4.18
N HIS A 269 -13.78 -13.67 3.23
CA HIS A 269 -15.06 -14.33 3.50
C HIS A 269 -14.88 -15.77 4.00
N ILE A 270 -14.01 -16.55 3.35
CA ILE A 270 -13.70 -17.92 3.76
C ILE A 270 -13.14 -17.93 5.19
N GLN A 271 -12.25 -16.98 5.51
CA GLN A 271 -11.64 -16.86 6.83
C GLN A 271 -12.64 -16.40 7.90
N TRP A 272 -13.47 -15.41 7.58
CA TRP A 272 -14.55 -14.93 8.44
C TRP A 272 -15.46 -16.09 8.85
N ARG A 273 -15.93 -16.89 7.88
CA ARG A 273 -16.79 -18.05 8.15
C ARG A 273 -16.08 -19.10 9.00
N LYS A 274 -14.84 -19.45 8.64
CA LYS A 274 -14.04 -20.44 9.39
C LYS A 274 -13.86 -20.00 10.85
N LYS A 275 -13.54 -18.72 11.07
CA LYS A 275 -13.36 -18.12 12.40
C LYS A 275 -14.66 -18.19 13.20
N LEU A 276 -15.78 -17.76 12.62
CA LEU A 276 -17.10 -17.81 13.24
C LEU A 276 -17.46 -19.24 13.70
N ILE A 277 -17.42 -20.22 12.79
CA ILE A 277 -17.76 -21.62 13.11
C ILE A 277 -16.82 -22.18 14.17
N SER A 278 -15.52 -21.93 14.08
CA SER A 278 -14.55 -22.41 15.06
C SER A 278 -14.85 -21.89 16.47
N LEU A 279 -15.18 -20.60 16.59
CA LEU A 279 -15.49 -19.96 17.88
C LEU A 279 -16.81 -20.46 18.46
N ILE A 280 -17.84 -20.66 17.63
CA ILE A 280 -19.11 -21.27 18.07
C ILE A 280 -18.90 -22.67 18.63
N MET A 281 -18.10 -23.50 17.96
CA MET A 281 -17.79 -24.85 18.45
C MET A 281 -17.00 -24.82 19.76
N LYS A 282 -16.07 -23.86 19.91
CA LYS A 282 -15.31 -23.65 21.15
C LYS A 282 -16.21 -23.13 22.29
N TYR A 283 -17.17 -22.25 22.00
CA TYR A 283 -18.04 -21.64 23.01
C TYR A 283 -18.77 -22.70 23.83
N SER A 284 -19.31 -23.71 23.14
CA SER A 284 -20.08 -24.80 23.76
C SER A 284 -19.24 -25.67 24.71
N ALA A 285 -17.91 -25.67 24.55
CA ALA A 285 -16.98 -26.48 25.35
C ALA A 285 -16.15 -25.66 26.34
N SER A 286 -16.22 -24.32 26.29
CA SER A 286 -15.34 -23.43 27.03
C SER A 286 -15.96 -22.93 28.32
N GLN A 287 -15.13 -22.86 29.38
CA GLN A 287 -15.47 -22.16 30.62
C GLN A 287 -15.34 -20.63 30.46
N ASN A 288 -14.45 -20.17 29.56
CA ASN A 288 -14.27 -18.75 29.26
C ASN A 288 -15.14 -18.33 28.07
N LYS A 289 -16.45 -18.17 28.32
CA LYS A 289 -17.43 -17.74 27.30
C LYS A 289 -17.21 -16.30 26.86
N ALA A 290 -16.94 -15.40 27.80
CA ALA A 290 -16.72 -13.98 27.53
C ALA A 290 -15.53 -13.74 26.58
N GLY A 291 -14.41 -14.45 26.79
CA GLY A 291 -13.25 -14.34 25.92
C GLY A 291 -13.48 -14.86 24.49
N ILE A 292 -14.44 -15.77 24.29
CA ILE A 292 -14.81 -16.25 22.95
C ILE A 292 -15.70 -15.23 22.24
N ILE A 293 -16.66 -14.62 22.95
CA ILE A 293 -17.51 -13.55 22.39
C ILE A 293 -16.64 -12.38 21.93
N ALA A 294 -15.65 -11.99 22.73
CA ALA A 294 -14.72 -10.92 22.39
C ALA A 294 -13.86 -11.21 21.13
N GLN A 295 -13.76 -12.46 20.71
CA GLN A 295 -12.99 -12.88 19.53
C GLN A 295 -13.87 -13.10 18.28
N LEU A 296 -15.19 -13.02 18.39
CA LEU A 296 -16.08 -13.20 17.25
C LEU A 296 -15.69 -12.23 16.12
N PRO A 297 -15.76 -12.66 14.86
CA PRO A 297 -15.56 -11.74 13.76
C PRO A 297 -16.72 -10.73 13.68
N GLU A 298 -16.52 -9.62 12.97
CA GLU A 298 -17.56 -8.61 12.72
C GLU A 298 -18.85 -9.26 12.20
N LEU A 299 -19.93 -9.14 12.97
CA LEU A 299 -21.23 -9.73 12.64
C LEU A 299 -22.11 -8.83 11.78
N SER A 300 -21.75 -7.55 11.68
CA SER A 300 -22.35 -6.61 10.74
C SER A 300 -21.90 -6.94 9.32
N HIS A 301 -22.86 -7.09 8.41
CA HIS A 301 -22.58 -7.28 6.98
C HIS A 301 -21.95 -6.02 6.34
N TRP A 302 -22.01 -4.88 7.02
CA TRP A 302 -21.38 -3.65 6.54
C TRP A 302 -19.91 -3.56 6.94
N ASP A 303 -19.61 -3.97 8.18
CA ASP A 303 -18.30 -3.72 8.81
C ASP A 303 -17.29 -4.84 8.57
N CYS A 304 -17.73 -6.03 8.17
CA CYS A 304 -16.84 -7.11 7.77
C CYS A 304 -16.04 -6.73 6.51
N LYS A 305 -14.89 -7.37 6.28
CA LYS A 305 -13.98 -7.02 5.17
C LYS A 305 -14.65 -7.13 3.79
N LEU A 306 -15.41 -8.20 3.56
CA LEU A 306 -16.20 -8.35 2.33
C LEU A 306 -17.26 -7.26 2.20
N GLY A 307 -17.95 -6.90 3.28
CA GLY A 307 -18.91 -5.80 3.32
C GLY A 307 -18.31 -4.46 2.93
N LYS A 308 -17.13 -4.14 3.48
CA LYS A 308 -16.37 -2.95 3.10
C LYS A 308 -15.98 -2.96 1.64
N TRP A 309 -15.54 -4.11 1.11
CA TRP A 309 -15.22 -4.25 -0.31
C TRP A 309 -16.46 -4.06 -1.19
N ILE A 310 -17.58 -4.75 -0.90
CA ILE A 310 -18.85 -4.63 -1.63
C ILE A 310 -19.29 -3.17 -1.70
N ASN A 311 -19.20 -2.45 -0.58
CA ASN A 311 -19.66 -1.07 -0.48
C ASN A 311 -18.67 -0.01 -1.01
N GLY A 312 -17.41 -0.39 -1.24
CA GLY A 312 -16.39 0.43 -1.87
C GLY A 312 -16.10 -0.05 -3.29
N LEU A 313 -14.92 -0.67 -3.48
CA LEU A 313 -14.42 -1.12 -4.78
C LEU A 313 -15.41 -1.99 -5.57
N GLY A 314 -16.21 -2.82 -4.89
CA GLY A 314 -17.25 -3.63 -5.52
C GLY A 314 -18.24 -2.77 -6.32
N LYS A 315 -18.87 -1.80 -5.66
CA LYS A 315 -19.80 -0.84 -6.29
C LYS A 315 -19.13 0.08 -7.32
N GLU A 316 -17.85 0.40 -7.12
CA GLU A 316 -17.12 1.30 -8.02
C GLU A 316 -16.72 0.63 -9.35
N HIS A 317 -16.44 -0.68 -9.34
CA HIS A 317 -15.82 -1.37 -10.48
C HIS A 317 -16.66 -2.48 -11.12
N HIS A 318 -17.81 -2.85 -10.55
CA HIS A 318 -18.66 -3.91 -11.11
C HIS A 318 -20.09 -3.43 -11.43
N GLN A 319 -20.82 -4.22 -12.20
CA GLN A 319 -22.19 -3.88 -12.57
C GLN A 319 -23.11 -3.92 -11.36
N HIS A 320 -24.03 -2.95 -11.30
CA HIS A 320 -24.93 -2.76 -10.17
C HIS A 320 -25.68 -4.05 -9.81
N ASP A 321 -26.25 -4.75 -10.80
CA ASP A 321 -27.06 -5.95 -10.56
C ASP A 321 -26.25 -7.12 -9.99
N GLU A 322 -24.98 -7.27 -10.41
CA GLU A 322 -24.09 -8.33 -9.93
C GLU A 322 -23.70 -8.09 -8.46
N ILE A 323 -23.37 -6.84 -8.12
CA ILE A 323 -23.04 -6.44 -6.74
C ILE A 323 -24.26 -6.47 -5.83
N GLU A 324 -25.44 -6.08 -6.33
CA GLU A 324 -26.68 -6.17 -5.57
C GLU A 324 -27.05 -7.63 -5.25
N ALA A 325 -26.84 -8.55 -6.20
CA ALA A 325 -27.03 -9.98 -5.97
C ALA A 325 -26.06 -10.52 -4.90
N LEU A 326 -24.77 -10.14 -4.99
CA LEU A 326 -23.76 -10.49 -4.00
C LEU A 326 -24.11 -9.94 -2.61
N ASP A 327 -24.49 -8.68 -2.51
CA ASP A 327 -24.84 -8.03 -1.25
C ASP A 327 -26.07 -8.67 -0.61
N LYS A 328 -27.10 -9.03 -1.39
CA LYS A 328 -28.26 -9.79 -0.87
C LYS A 328 -27.85 -11.14 -0.29
N ALA A 329 -27.04 -11.91 -1.01
CA ALA A 329 -26.54 -13.20 -0.53
C ALA A 329 -25.70 -13.04 0.75
N HIS A 330 -24.88 -11.99 0.80
CA HIS A 330 -24.05 -11.63 1.94
C HIS A 330 -24.88 -11.20 3.17
N GLN A 331 -25.94 -10.42 2.99
CA GLN A 331 -26.87 -10.06 4.06
C GLN A 331 -27.57 -11.31 4.64
N HIS A 332 -28.00 -12.25 3.79
CA HIS A 332 -28.59 -13.52 4.24
C HIS A 332 -27.60 -14.33 5.10
N LEU A 333 -26.35 -14.46 4.65
CA LEU A 333 -25.28 -15.09 5.42
C LEU A 333 -25.14 -14.48 6.81
N HIS A 334 -25.02 -13.15 6.90
CA HIS A 334 -24.85 -12.44 8.17
C HIS A 334 -26.09 -12.55 9.07
N ASN A 335 -27.29 -12.51 8.52
CA ASN A 335 -28.52 -12.73 9.28
C ASN A 335 -28.54 -14.13 9.93
N THR A 336 -28.13 -15.16 9.19
CA THR A 336 -28.01 -16.53 9.72
C THR A 336 -26.89 -16.64 10.77
N ALA A 337 -25.76 -15.96 10.56
CA ALA A 337 -24.68 -15.90 11.54
C ALA A 337 -25.10 -15.24 12.86
N ASN A 338 -25.81 -14.12 12.82
CA ASN A 338 -26.31 -13.44 14.01
C ASN A 338 -27.26 -14.34 14.81
N ARG A 339 -28.23 -14.98 14.14
CA ARG A 339 -29.12 -15.96 14.78
C ARG A 339 -28.36 -17.11 15.43
N LEU A 340 -27.35 -17.63 14.73
CA LEU A 340 -26.51 -18.71 15.24
C LEU A 340 -25.74 -18.28 16.50
N VAL A 341 -25.18 -17.07 16.52
CA VAL A 341 -24.50 -16.51 17.70
C VAL A 341 -25.49 -16.32 18.86
N ASP A 342 -26.67 -15.75 18.60
CA ASP A 342 -27.71 -15.55 19.61
C ASP A 342 -28.15 -16.86 20.26
N MET A 343 -28.33 -17.92 19.46
CA MET A 343 -28.68 -19.25 19.97
C MET A 343 -27.59 -19.83 20.87
N VAL A 344 -26.33 -19.65 20.50
CA VAL A 344 -25.17 -20.16 21.25
C VAL A 344 -25.02 -19.40 22.58
N ILE A 345 -25.20 -18.07 22.56
CA ILE A 345 -25.20 -17.24 23.76
C ILE A 345 -26.37 -17.59 24.68
N ALA A 346 -27.55 -17.90 24.11
CA ALA A 346 -28.71 -18.39 24.83
C ALA A 346 -28.59 -19.86 25.28
N GLU A 347 -27.39 -20.45 25.19
CA GLU A 347 -27.05 -21.81 25.62
C GLU A 347 -27.94 -22.90 25.00
N LYS A 348 -28.39 -22.68 23.76
CA LYS A 348 -29.10 -23.72 22.99
C LYS A 348 -28.16 -24.89 22.73
N THR A 349 -28.74 -26.09 22.64
CA THR A 349 -27.95 -27.31 22.45
C THR A 349 -27.39 -27.36 21.02
N LYS A 350 -26.32 -28.15 20.82
CA LYS A 350 -25.78 -28.40 19.48
C LYS A 350 -26.83 -28.86 18.48
N LYS A 351 -27.79 -29.67 18.92
CA LYS A 351 -28.88 -30.14 18.07
C LYS A 351 -29.76 -28.99 17.56
N ASP A 352 -29.95 -27.96 18.37
CA ASP A 352 -30.80 -26.81 18.04
C ASP A 352 -30.14 -25.91 17.00
N TYR A 353 -28.84 -25.61 17.15
CA TYR A 353 -28.16 -24.65 16.29
C TYR A 353 -27.43 -25.27 15.08
N PHE A 354 -27.21 -26.60 15.05
CA PHE A 354 -26.52 -27.26 13.94
C PHE A 354 -27.18 -27.06 12.56
N PRO A 355 -28.53 -27.05 12.41
CA PRO A 355 -29.17 -26.71 11.14
C PRO A 355 -28.75 -25.34 10.60
N PHE A 356 -28.58 -24.34 11.47
CA PHE A 356 -28.13 -22.99 11.08
C PHE A 356 -26.64 -22.97 10.67
N VAL A 357 -25.83 -23.89 11.16
CA VAL A 357 -24.44 -24.07 10.67
C VAL A 357 -24.44 -24.59 9.23
N GLN A 358 -25.38 -25.47 8.89
CA GLN A 358 -25.57 -25.95 7.51
C GLN A 358 -26.10 -24.83 6.62
N GLU A 359 -27.15 -24.12 7.04
CA GLU A 359 -27.72 -22.97 6.33
C GLU A 359 -26.66 -21.87 6.08
N LEU A 360 -25.83 -21.56 7.08
CA LEU A 360 -24.69 -20.64 6.93
C LEU A 360 -23.70 -21.12 5.86
N SER A 361 -23.47 -22.43 5.77
CA SER A 361 -22.57 -23.02 4.77
C SER A 361 -23.15 -22.92 3.35
N ASP A 362 -24.47 -23.08 3.22
CA ASP A 362 -25.17 -22.96 1.95
C ASP A 362 -25.14 -21.48 1.47
N HIS A 363 -25.44 -20.52 2.34
CA HIS A 363 -25.30 -19.09 2.03
C HIS A 363 -23.86 -18.71 1.69
N SER A 364 -22.88 -19.26 2.41
CA SER A 364 -21.48 -19.01 2.12
C SER A 364 -21.06 -19.53 0.76
N THR A 365 -21.63 -20.66 0.33
CA THR A 365 -21.37 -21.24 -1.00
C THR A 365 -21.93 -20.36 -2.10
N GLU A 366 -23.11 -19.78 -1.90
CA GLU A 366 -23.69 -18.82 -2.86
C GLU A 366 -22.84 -17.54 -2.97
N VAL A 367 -22.39 -16.97 -1.85
CA VAL A 367 -21.47 -15.82 -1.85
C VAL A 367 -20.18 -16.14 -2.62
N ILE A 368 -19.56 -17.30 -2.37
CA ILE A 368 -18.33 -17.73 -3.07
C ILE A 368 -18.59 -17.87 -4.57
N LYS A 369 -19.72 -18.46 -4.97
CA LYS A 369 -20.09 -18.63 -6.37
C LYS A 369 -20.24 -17.29 -7.09
N LEU A 370 -20.86 -16.30 -6.45
CA LEU A 370 -21.00 -14.95 -7.00
C LEU A 370 -19.65 -14.23 -7.10
N LEU A 371 -18.79 -14.35 -6.09
CA LEU A 371 -17.43 -13.80 -6.13
C LEU A 371 -16.58 -14.43 -7.24
N HIS A 372 -16.59 -15.76 -7.39
CA HIS A 372 -15.89 -16.44 -8.49
C HIS A 372 -16.40 -15.99 -9.87
N HIS A 373 -17.70 -15.71 -10.01
CA HIS A 373 -18.25 -15.20 -11.26
C HIS A 373 -17.68 -13.81 -11.59
N LEU A 374 -17.67 -12.90 -10.62
CA LEU A 374 -17.05 -11.58 -10.76
C LEU A 374 -15.55 -11.69 -11.08
N GLU A 375 -14.85 -12.61 -10.43
CA GLU A 375 -13.41 -12.81 -10.61
C GLU A 375 -13.09 -13.33 -12.02
N ALA A 376 -13.80 -14.36 -12.48
CA ALA A 376 -13.62 -14.90 -13.83
C ALA A 376 -13.88 -13.84 -14.91
N LYS A 377 -14.90 -12.99 -14.72
CA LYS A 377 -15.20 -11.88 -15.62
C LYS A 377 -14.11 -10.81 -15.59
N GLY A 378 -13.68 -10.39 -14.40
CA GLY A 378 -12.63 -9.39 -14.22
C GLY A 378 -11.29 -9.82 -14.81
N LEU A 379 -10.91 -11.10 -14.67
CA LEU A 379 -9.71 -11.65 -15.32
C LEU A 379 -9.78 -11.55 -16.85
N MET A 380 -10.95 -11.77 -17.46
CA MET A 380 -11.14 -11.59 -18.90
C MET A 380 -11.04 -10.12 -19.32
N GLU A 381 -11.64 -9.21 -18.55
CA GLU A 381 -11.61 -7.76 -18.80
C GLU A 381 -10.20 -7.18 -18.68
N MET A 382 -9.43 -7.63 -17.68
CA MET A 382 -8.04 -7.25 -17.46
C MET A 382 -7.18 -7.52 -18.70
N HIS A 383 -7.30 -8.72 -19.29
CA HIS A 383 -6.59 -9.08 -20.53
C HIS A 383 -6.98 -8.17 -21.72
N GLN A 384 -8.24 -7.73 -21.81
CA GLN A 384 -8.70 -6.83 -22.88
C GLN A 384 -8.25 -5.38 -22.69
N HIS A 385 -8.36 -4.86 -21.47
CA HIS A 385 -7.86 -3.52 -21.13
C HIS A 385 -6.36 -3.41 -21.39
N HIS A 386 -5.65 -4.50 -21.12
CA HIS A 386 -4.23 -4.57 -21.35
C HIS A 386 -3.84 -4.38 -22.83
N GLN A 387 -4.51 -5.07 -23.75
CA GLN A 387 -4.20 -4.95 -25.19
C GLN A 387 -4.32 -3.50 -25.68
N LYS A 388 -5.28 -2.73 -25.17
CA LYS A 388 -5.44 -1.31 -25.52
C LYS A 388 -4.30 -0.43 -25.02
N TRP A 389 -3.68 -0.77 -23.89
CA TRP A 389 -2.53 -0.03 -23.36
C TRP A 389 -1.27 -0.24 -24.22
N LEU A 390 -1.05 -1.47 -24.69
CA LEU A 390 0.08 -1.78 -25.58
C LEU A 390 0.01 -1.07 -26.94
N GLU A 391 -1.18 -0.65 -27.36
CA GLU A 391 -1.39 0.14 -28.57
C GLU A 391 -1.20 1.66 -28.35
N HIS A 392 -0.96 2.10 -27.11
CA HIS A 392 -0.81 3.51 -26.78
C HIS A 392 0.56 4.06 -27.22
N PRO A 393 0.67 5.27 -27.78
CA PRO A 393 1.94 5.82 -28.30
C PRO A 393 3.11 5.97 -27.32
N PHE A 394 2.88 5.74 -26.02
CA PHE A 394 3.91 5.78 -24.97
C PHE A 394 4.56 4.42 -24.72
N HIS A 395 4.02 3.35 -25.31
CA HIS A 395 4.66 2.05 -25.51
C HIS A 395 5.13 1.94 -26.97
#